data_AF-F2BDI4-F1
#
_entry.id   AF-F2BDI4-F1
#
_cell.length_a   1.000
_cell.length_b   1.000
_cell.length_c   1.000
_cell.angle_alpha   90.00
_cell.angle_beta   90.00
_cell.angle_gamma   90.00
#
_symmetry.space_group_name_H-M   'P 1'
#
loop_
_entity.id
_entity.type
_entity.pdbx_description
1 polymer ?
#
loop_
_entity_poly.entity_id
_entity_poly.type
_entity_poly.pdbx_seq_one_letter_code
_entity_poly.pdbx_strand_id
1 'polypeptide(L)'
;MSAPSHAEAYTAFKDFYQEELDRNPFYRYMAEMLRRPGCLPPHTRLEAVGELHDFERECFQTAFFRLNILSEGHAAEIVKPNDFFFFRTAFEEFEAETQE
;
A
#
# COMPACT_ATOMS: atom_id res chain seq x y z
N MET A 1 -6.90 -31.07 -1.00
CA MET A 1 -6.16 -29.96 -1.63
C MET A 1 -4.88 -29.78 -0.84
N SER A 2 -3.71 -29.73 -1.47
CA SER A 2 -2.45 -29.46 -0.76
C SER A 2 -2.42 -28.00 -0.34
N ALA A 3 -1.96 -27.71 0.88
CA ALA A 3 -1.78 -26.33 1.33
C ALA A 3 -0.79 -25.60 0.41
N PRO A 4 -1.07 -24.37 -0.03
CA PRO A 4 -0.14 -23.59 -0.83
C PRO A 4 1.16 -23.37 -0.06
N SER A 5 2.28 -23.39 -0.76
CA SER A 5 3.57 -23.04 -0.16
C SER A 5 3.56 -21.58 0.28
N HIS A 6 4.41 -21.24 1.26
CA HIS A 6 4.53 -19.86 1.79
C HIS A 6 4.75 -18.82 0.67
N ALA A 7 5.60 -19.16 -0.31
CA ALA A 7 5.89 -18.29 -1.45
C ALA A 7 4.67 -18.08 -2.38
N GLU A 8 3.86 -19.11 -2.60
CA GLU A 8 2.62 -19.01 -3.40
C GLU A 8 1.59 -18.15 -2.68
N ALA A 9 1.41 -18.34 -1.37
CA ALA A 9 0.47 -17.54 -0.58
C ALA A 9 0.90 -16.07 -0.46
N TYR A 10 2.20 -15.81 -0.35
CA TYR A 10 2.75 -14.45 -0.38
C TYR A 10 2.56 -13.78 -1.75
N THR A 11 2.70 -14.54 -2.84
CA THR A 11 2.40 -14.04 -4.19
C THR A 11 0.92 -13.71 -4.35
N ALA A 12 0.04 -14.61 -3.89
CA ALA A 12 -1.40 -14.38 -3.91
C ALA A 12 -1.80 -13.12 -3.11
N PHE A 13 -1.13 -12.85 -1.99
CA PHE A 13 -1.34 -11.61 -1.24
C PHE A 13 -1.01 -10.36 -2.06
N LYS A 14 0.13 -10.36 -2.78
CA LYS A 14 0.52 -9.24 -3.65
C LYS A 14 -0.52 -9.00 -4.75
N ASP A 15 -1.02 -10.09 -5.34
CA ASP A 15 -2.06 -10.01 -6.38
C ASP A 15 -3.36 -9.43 -5.80
N PHE A 16 -3.79 -9.91 -4.63
CA PHE A 16 -4.97 -9.37 -3.95
C PHE A 16 -4.80 -7.89 -3.62
N TYR A 17 -3.64 -7.49 -3.12
CA TYR A 17 -3.37 -6.09 -2.79
C TYR A 17 -3.42 -5.22 -4.05
N GLN A 18 -2.79 -5.66 -5.14
CA GLN A 18 -2.80 -4.96 -6.42
C GLN A 18 -4.21 -4.83 -6.99
N GLU A 19 -5.02 -5.89 -6.91
CA GLU A 19 -6.42 -5.87 -7.32
C GLU A 19 -7.24 -4.83 -6.53
N GLU A 20 -7.05 -4.75 -5.21
CA GLU A 20 -7.77 -3.75 -4.38
C GLU A 20 -7.34 -2.33 -4.71
N LEU A 21 -6.04 -2.08 -4.96
CA LEU A 21 -5.55 -0.78 -5.42
C LEU A 21 -6.16 -0.39 -6.77
N ASP A 22 -6.21 -1.32 -7.72
CA ASP A 22 -6.70 -1.09 -9.08
C ASP A 22 -8.24 -0.90 -9.15
N ARG A 23 -8.98 -1.18 -8.07
CA ARG A 23 -10.40 -0.77 -7.96
C ARG A 23 -10.58 0.73 -7.99
N ASN A 24 -9.57 1.49 -7.56
CA ASN A 24 -9.54 2.92 -7.78
C ASN A 24 -8.72 3.22 -9.05
N PRO A 25 -9.35 3.54 -10.19
CA PRO A 25 -8.65 3.79 -11.44
C PRO A 25 -7.73 5.02 -11.37
N PHE A 26 -7.91 5.90 -10.38
CA PHE A 26 -7.10 7.09 -10.18
C PHE A 26 -5.90 6.87 -9.27
N TYR A 27 -5.79 5.73 -8.58
CA TYR A 27 -4.72 5.46 -7.61
C TYR A 27 -3.34 5.76 -8.18
N ARG A 28 -3.02 5.21 -9.35
CA ARG A 28 -1.72 5.41 -10.01
C ARG A 28 -1.44 6.88 -10.31
N TYR A 29 -2.44 7.61 -10.82
CA TYR A 29 -2.31 9.03 -11.12
C TYR A 29 -2.12 9.88 -9.86
N MET A 30 -2.83 9.56 -8.77
CA MET A 30 -2.67 10.26 -7.49
C MET A 30 -1.28 10.02 -6.89
N ALA A 31 -0.83 8.76 -6.87
CA ALA A 31 0.51 8.41 -6.39
C ALA A 31 1.61 9.11 -7.21
N GLU A 32 1.49 9.12 -8.54
CA GLU A 32 2.43 9.82 -9.42
C GLU A 32 2.40 11.34 -9.22
N MET A 33 1.22 11.94 -9.04
CA MET A 33 1.08 13.37 -8.81
C MET A 33 1.74 13.80 -7.50
N LEU A 34 1.51 13.06 -6.41
CA LEU A 34 2.06 13.35 -5.08
C LEU A 34 3.58 13.13 -4.96
N ARG A 35 4.17 12.36 -5.89
CA ARG A 35 5.64 12.26 -6.05
C ARG A 35 6.25 13.54 -6.61
N ARG A 36 5.49 14.35 -7.34
CA ARG A 36 6.04 15.56 -7.96
C ARG A 36 6.25 16.65 -6.90
N PRO A 37 7.43 17.27 -6.85
CA PRO A 37 7.69 18.38 -5.93
C PRO A 37 6.78 19.56 -6.29
N GLY A 38 6.19 20.21 -5.28
CA GLY A 38 5.36 21.41 -5.48
C GLY A 38 4.05 21.19 -6.23
N CYS A 39 3.59 19.94 -6.41
CA CYS A 39 2.28 19.65 -7.01
C CYS A 39 1.11 20.27 -6.23
N LEU A 40 1.29 20.41 -4.91
CA LEU A 40 0.35 20.98 -3.96
C LEU A 40 1.10 21.83 -2.92
N PRO A 41 0.43 22.80 -2.28
CA PRO A 41 0.95 23.46 -1.09
C PRO A 41 1.34 22.45 0.01
N PRO A 42 2.35 22.72 0.85
CA PRO A 42 2.88 21.73 1.80
C PRO A 42 1.84 21.08 2.71
N HIS A 43 0.94 21.87 3.29
CA HIS A 43 -0.13 21.36 4.18
C HIS A 43 -1.11 20.45 3.41
N THR A 44 -1.56 20.88 2.23
CA THR A 44 -2.48 20.10 1.37
C THR A 44 -1.82 18.82 0.86
N ARG A 45 -0.51 18.86 0.57
CA ARG A 45 0.24 17.66 0.17
C ARG A 45 0.30 16.64 1.31
N LEU A 46 0.53 17.10 2.54
CA LEU A 46 0.58 16.22 3.71
C LEU A 46 -0.78 15.53 3.94
N GLU A 47 -1.88 16.29 3.86
CA GLU A 47 -3.24 15.76 3.97
C GLU A 47 -3.52 14.74 2.85
N ALA A 48 -3.21 15.07 1.59
CA ALA A 48 -3.42 14.15 0.46
C ALA A 48 -2.57 12.87 0.54
N VAL A 49 -1.34 12.95 1.06
CA VAL A 49 -0.52 11.75 1.34
C VAL A 49 -1.14 10.91 2.46
N GLY A 50 -1.66 11.55 3.51
CA GLY A 50 -2.39 10.86 4.58
C GLY A 50 -3.61 10.10 4.05
N GLU A 51 -4.45 10.76 3.26
CA GLU A 51 -5.62 10.15 2.62
C GLU A 51 -5.24 8.99 1.71
N LEU A 52 -4.15 9.12 0.93
CA LEU A 52 -3.64 8.03 0.10
C LEU A 52 -3.22 6.82 0.97
N HIS A 53 -2.49 7.06 2.06
CA HIS A 53 -2.04 5.99 2.95
C HIS A 53 -3.21 5.34 3.70
N ASP A 54 -4.25 6.08 4.05
CA ASP A 54 -5.48 5.51 4.61
C ASP A 54 -6.17 4.58 3.60
N PHE A 55 -6.31 5.01 2.34
CA PHE A 55 -6.82 4.17 1.26
C PHE A 55 -5.96 2.90 1.04
N GLU A 56 -4.64 3.05 0.99
CA GLU A 56 -3.71 1.92 0.84
C GLU A 56 -3.81 0.94 2.02
N ARG A 57 -4.04 1.44 3.24
CA ARG A 57 -4.23 0.60 4.43
C ARG A 57 -5.52 -0.21 4.32
N GLU A 58 -6.61 0.38 3.87
CA GLU A 58 -7.88 -0.33 3.65
C GLU A 58 -7.73 -1.44 2.58
N CYS A 59 -7.01 -1.15 1.50
CA CYS A 59 -6.68 -2.13 0.47
C CYS A 59 -5.84 -3.28 1.05
N PHE A 60 -4.83 -2.96 1.87
CA PHE A 60 -3.99 -3.94 2.55
C PHE A 60 -4.80 -4.84 3.49
N GLN A 61 -5.68 -4.27 4.31
CA GLN A 61 -6.55 -5.01 5.22
C GLN A 61 -7.49 -5.96 4.48
N THR A 62 -8.04 -5.52 3.35
CA THR A 62 -8.90 -6.35 2.50
C THR A 62 -8.12 -7.51 1.88
N ALA A 63 -6.93 -7.24 1.33
CA ALA A 63 -6.04 -8.27 0.81
C ALA A 63 -5.59 -9.27 1.89
N PHE A 64 -5.30 -8.77 3.10
CA PHE A 64 -4.94 -9.59 4.25
C PHE A 64 -6.10 -10.51 4.68
N PHE A 65 -7.33 -9.98 4.71
CA PHE A 65 -8.52 -10.79 4.99
C PHE A 65 -8.71 -11.91 3.96
N ARG A 66 -8.54 -11.62 2.67
CA ARG A 66 -8.59 -12.62 1.59
C ARG A 66 -7.51 -13.68 1.75
N LEU A 67 -6.28 -13.28 2.08
CA LEU A 67 -5.19 -14.20 2.41
C LEU A 67 -5.53 -15.06 3.64
N ASN A 68 -6.17 -14.49 4.66
CA ASN A 68 -6.54 -15.20 5.87
C ASN A 68 -7.55 -16.31 5.60
N ILE A 69 -8.48 -16.09 4.66
CA ILE A 69 -9.39 -17.14 4.18
C ILE A 69 -8.60 -18.21 3.41
N LEU A 70 -7.74 -17.81 2.48
CA LEU A 70 -6.94 -18.73 1.64
C LEU A 70 -6.00 -19.63 2.47
N SER A 71 -5.46 -19.08 3.55
CA SER A 71 -4.51 -19.73 4.45
C SER A 71 -5.16 -20.34 5.71
N GLU A 72 -6.49 -20.49 5.73
CA GLU A 72 -7.23 -21.11 6.85
C GLU A 72 -6.96 -20.45 8.23
N GLY A 73 -6.71 -19.14 8.25
CA GLY A 73 -6.43 -18.37 9.48
C GLY A 73 -4.95 -18.08 9.74
N HIS A 74 -4.04 -18.53 8.86
CA HIS A 74 -2.60 -18.42 9.05
C HIS A 74 -1.95 -17.24 8.30
N ALA A 75 -2.72 -16.21 7.92
CA ALA A 75 -2.18 -15.07 7.16
C ALA A 75 -1.03 -14.34 7.87
N ALA A 76 -1.07 -14.25 9.21
CA ALA A 76 -0.05 -13.60 10.02
C ALA A 76 1.32 -14.32 9.98
N GLU A 77 1.36 -15.57 9.55
CA GLU A 77 2.60 -16.33 9.33
C GLU A 77 3.23 -16.00 7.96
N ILE A 78 2.45 -15.42 7.05
CA ILE A 78 2.84 -15.09 5.68
C ILE A 78 3.17 -13.60 5.55
N VAL A 79 2.27 -12.74 6.03
CA VAL A 79 2.43 -11.27 6.03
C VAL A 79 2.05 -10.76 7.40
N LYS A 80 2.89 -9.93 8.03
CA LYS A 80 2.54 -9.31 9.31
C LYS A 80 1.75 -8.02 9.05
N PRO A 81 0.79 -7.65 9.93
CA PRO A 81 0.10 -6.36 9.80
C PRO A 81 1.02 -5.14 9.72
N ASN A 82 2.16 -5.18 10.42
CA ASN A 82 3.16 -4.11 10.38
C ASN A 82 3.93 -4.04 9.06
N ASP A 83 3.85 -5.07 8.20
CA ASP A 83 4.51 -5.06 6.91
C ASP A 83 3.89 -4.03 5.95
N PHE A 84 2.71 -3.47 6.27
CA PHE A 84 2.08 -2.39 5.50
C PHE A 84 3.05 -1.26 5.12
N PHE A 85 4.01 -0.90 5.99
CA PHE A 85 5.02 0.11 5.70
C PHE A 85 5.84 -0.19 4.43
N PHE A 86 6.04 -1.46 4.10
CA PHE A 86 6.75 -1.91 2.90
C PHE A 86 5.87 -1.97 1.64
N PHE A 87 4.55 -1.92 1.81
CA PHE A 87 3.58 -2.00 0.71
C PHE A 87 3.03 -0.64 0.30
N ARG A 88 2.93 0.31 1.25
CA ARG A 88 2.44 1.66 0.97
C ARG A 88 3.36 2.42 0.02
N THR A 89 2.80 3.40 -0.68
CA THR A 89 3.61 4.31 -1.50
C THR A 89 4.54 5.13 -0.60
N ALA A 90 5.84 5.03 -0.84
CA ALA A 90 6.83 5.89 -0.22
C ALA A 90 7.00 7.18 -1.04
N PHE A 91 7.07 8.30 -0.34
CA PHE A 91 7.44 9.60 -0.90
C PHE A 91 8.77 10.00 -0.26
N GLU A 92 9.74 10.40 -1.07
CA GLU A 92 11.00 10.92 -0.56
C GLU A 92 10.74 12.20 0.26
N GLU A 93 11.35 12.30 1.43
CA GLU A 93 11.38 13.53 2.20
C GLU A 93 12.25 14.53 1.43
N PHE A 94 11.62 15.57 0.89
CA PHE A 94 12.36 16.68 0.32
C PHE A 94 13.02 17.43 1.47
N GLU A 95 14.33 17.25 1.65
CA GLU A 95 15.14 18.25 2.34
C GLU A 95 14.88 19.57 1.61
N ALA A 96 14.27 20.52 2.31
CA ALA A 96 14.22 21.88 1.82
C ALA A 96 15.68 22.34 1.77
N GLU A 97 16.28 22.35 0.57
CA GLU A 97 17.49 23.10 0.33
C GLU A 97 17.19 24.54 0.72
N THR A 98 17.61 24.91 1.93
CA THR A 98 17.88 26.28 2.32
C THR A 98 18.86 26.83 1.28
N GLN A 99 18.31 27.53 0.29
CA GLN A 99 19.11 28.40 -0.55
C GLN A 99 19.52 29.59 0.32
N GLU A 100 20.81 29.60 0.68
CA GLU A 100 21.54 30.75 1.23
C GLU A 100 21.53 31.94 0.27
#